data_AF-A0A9X2H0I1-F1
#
_entry.id   AF-A0A9X2H0I1-F1
#
_cell.length_a   1.000
_cell.length_b   1.000
_cell.length_c   1.000
_cell.angle_alpha   90.00
_cell.angle_beta   90.00
_cell.angle_gamma   90.00
#
_symmetry.space_group_name_H-M   'P 1'
#
loop_
_entity.id
_entity.type
_entity.pdbx_description
1 polymer ?
#
loop_
_entity_poly.entity_id
_entity_poly.type
_entity_poly.pdbx_seq_one_letter_code
_entity_poly.pdbx_strand_id
1 'polypeptide(L)'
;MLFYRAAVDLSHQTLNYVAGVIRRHRKAIRSAWRRLNPGRQALLVLVYLRKGETYTELAAGFGVSTATAWRYVEETVALLSARSPKLGQALRKAKRDGLHYLVLDGTLIRTDRIAADRP
;
A
#
# COMPACT_ATOMS: atom_id res chain seq x y z
N MET A 1 -2.32 2.50 17.58
CA MET A 1 -3.72 2.35 17.14
C MET A 1 -4.18 3.65 16.49
N LEU A 2 -4.76 3.56 15.29
CA LEU A 2 -5.40 4.70 14.61
C LEU A 2 -6.92 4.52 14.65
N PHE A 3 -7.65 5.63 14.66
CA PHE A 3 -9.10 5.62 14.67
C PHE A 3 -9.64 6.29 13.41
N TYR A 4 -10.53 5.58 12.72
CA TYR A 4 -11.53 6.10 11.81
C TYR A 4 -12.89 5.81 12.46
N ARG A 5 -13.97 5.61 11.71
CA ARG A 5 -15.24 5.13 12.27
C ARG A 5 -15.11 3.81 13.08
N ALA A 6 -13.98 3.11 12.96
CA ALA A 6 -13.53 2.02 13.83
C ALA A 6 -12.03 2.18 14.20
N ALA A 7 -11.48 1.25 14.97
CA ALA A 7 -10.04 1.21 15.27
C ALA A 7 -9.28 0.34 14.25
N VAL A 8 -8.06 0.73 13.92
CA VAL A 8 -7.10 -0.08 13.15
C VAL A 8 -5.76 -0.11 13.87
N ASP A 9 -5.20 -1.31 14.04
CA ASP A 9 -3.93 -1.49 14.71
C ASP A 9 -2.76 -1.13 13.79
N LEU A 10 -2.51 0.18 13.70
CA LEU A 10 -1.41 0.79 12.97
C LEU A 10 -0.77 1.90 13.81
N SER A 11 0.49 2.19 13.52
CA SER A 11 1.25 3.26 14.18
C SER A 11 1.02 4.61 13.50
N HIS A 12 1.14 5.69 14.27
CA HIS A 12 1.13 7.06 13.75
C HIS A 12 2.31 7.31 12.80
N GLN A 13 3.44 6.62 13.03
CA GLN A 13 4.62 6.70 12.16
C GLN A 13 4.31 6.23 10.73
N THR A 14 3.62 5.09 10.59
CA THR A 14 3.20 4.57 9.28
C THR A 14 2.26 5.57 8.58
N LEU A 15 1.28 6.11 9.31
CA LEU A 15 0.36 7.13 8.79
C LEU A 15 1.12 8.36 8.29
N ASN A 16 2.02 8.90 9.10
CA ASN A 16 2.79 10.10 8.78
C ASN A 16 3.71 9.89 7.57
N TYR A 17 4.33 8.70 7.47
CA TYR A 17 5.14 8.34 6.32
C TYR A 17 4.31 8.35 5.02
N VAL A 18 3.18 7.63 4.99
CA VAL A 18 2.31 7.54 3.81
C VAL A 18 1.72 8.92 3.46
N ALA A 19 1.29 9.70 4.46
CA ALA A 19 0.79 11.05 4.25
C ALA A 19 1.88 11.98 3.66
N GLY A 20 3.13 11.83 4.09
CA GLY A 20 4.28 12.54 3.52
C GLY A 20 4.55 12.18 2.06
N VAL A 21 4.42 10.89 1.70
CA VAL A 21 4.52 10.42 0.31
C VAL A 21 3.44 11.06 -0.57
N ILE A 22 2.18 11.00 -0.14
CA ILE A 22 1.04 11.60 -0.85
C ILE A 22 1.21 13.11 -1.00
N ARG A 23 1.64 13.80 0.07
CA ARG A 23 1.83 15.25 0.07
C ARG A 23 2.87 15.69 -0.98
N ARG A 24 4.01 15.00 -1.03
CA ARG A 24 5.06 15.27 -2.03
C ARG A 24 4.56 15.02 -3.44
N HIS A 25 3.86 13.90 -3.67
CA HIS A 25 3.30 13.59 -4.98
C HIS A 25 2.28 14.65 -5.44
N ARG A 26 1.30 15.00 -4.59
CA ARG A 26 0.29 16.02 -4.91
C ARG A 26 0.88 17.39 -5.19
N LYS A 27 1.96 17.76 -4.48
CA LYS A 27 2.72 18.99 -4.76
C LYS A 27 3.34 18.94 -6.17
N ALA A 28 3.95 17.82 -6.54
CA ALA A 28 4.58 17.65 -7.85
C ALA A 28 3.57 17.73 -9.00
N ILE A 29 2.39 17.11 -8.85
CA ILE A 29 1.33 17.12 -9.88
C ILE A 29 0.37 18.32 -9.77
N ARG A 30 0.66 19.30 -8.89
CA ARG A 30 -0.18 20.49 -8.66
C ARG A 30 -1.65 20.19 -8.27
N SER A 31 -1.90 19.05 -7.62
CA SER A 31 -3.24 18.60 -7.20
C SER A 31 -3.53 18.95 -5.73
N ALA A 32 -3.58 20.24 -5.40
CA ALA A 32 -3.80 20.70 -4.02
C ALA A 32 -5.24 20.45 -3.51
N TRP A 33 -6.25 20.52 -4.37
CA TRP A 33 -7.68 20.62 -4.00
C TRP A 33 -8.45 19.31 -3.97
N ARG A 34 -7.93 18.26 -3.32
CA ARG A 34 -8.69 17.00 -3.15
C ARG A 34 -9.53 17.00 -1.90
N ARG A 35 -10.68 16.32 -1.95
CA ARG A 35 -11.66 16.21 -0.86
C ARG A 35 -11.05 15.76 0.47
N LEU A 36 -10.11 14.82 0.44
CA LEU A 36 -9.37 14.41 1.63
C LEU A 36 -7.98 15.05 1.64
N ASN A 37 -7.57 15.55 2.80
CA ASN A 37 -6.18 15.93 3.03
C ASN A 37 -5.26 14.68 2.97
N PRO A 38 -3.94 14.84 2.77
CA PRO A 38 -3.02 13.70 2.65
C PRO A 38 -3.07 12.72 3.83
N GLY A 39 -3.34 13.19 5.06
CA GLY A 39 -3.46 12.34 6.24
C GLY A 39 -4.70 11.45 6.19
N ARG A 40 -5.87 12.01 5.85
CA ARG A 40 -7.10 11.23 5.69
C ARG A 40 -7.05 10.29 4.49
N GLN A 41 -6.41 10.71 3.39
CA GLN A 41 -6.15 9.83 2.25
C GLN A 41 -5.24 8.66 2.66
N ALA A 42 -4.16 8.92 3.39
CA ALA A 42 -3.28 7.89 3.91
C ALA A 42 -4.02 6.90 4.83
N LEU A 43 -4.85 7.41 5.75
CA LEU A 43 -5.63 6.56 6.64
C LEU A 43 -6.62 5.67 5.88
N LEU A 44 -7.32 6.21 4.87
CA LEU A 44 -8.22 5.43 4.01
C LEU A 44 -7.50 4.25 3.36
N VAL A 45 -6.33 4.50 2.76
CA VAL A 45 -5.57 3.45 2.07
C VAL A 45 -4.97 2.46 3.05
N LEU A 46 -4.51 2.92 4.21
CA LEU A 46 -4.01 2.03 5.25
C LEU A 46 -5.10 1.11 5.81
N VAL A 47 -6.34 1.59 5.94
CA VAL A 47 -7.48 0.75 6.29
C VAL A 47 -7.74 -0.28 5.19
N TYR A 48 -7.76 0.12 3.92
CA TYR A 48 -7.89 -0.80 2.78
C TYR A 48 -6.84 -1.91 2.84
N LEU A 49 -5.55 -1.56 2.98
CA LEU A 49 -4.45 -2.51 2.99
C LEU A 49 -4.44 -3.42 4.24
N ARG A 50 -4.90 -2.92 5.39
CA ARG A 50 -4.86 -3.67 6.65
C ARG A 50 -6.09 -4.55 6.87
N LYS A 51 -7.26 -4.12 6.42
CA LYS A 51 -8.55 -4.80 6.70
C LYS A 51 -9.22 -5.38 5.45
N GLY A 52 -8.81 -4.99 4.24
CA GLY A 52 -9.44 -5.43 3.00
C GLY A 52 -10.87 -4.92 2.82
N GLU A 53 -11.22 -3.77 3.43
CA GLU A 53 -12.55 -3.16 3.27
C GLU A 53 -12.86 -2.87 1.79
N THR A 54 -14.12 -3.05 1.41
CA THR A 54 -14.57 -2.73 0.05
C THR A 54 -14.50 -1.21 -0.19
N TYR A 55 -14.40 -0.80 -1.47
CA TYR A 55 -14.42 0.62 -1.80
C TYR A 55 -15.69 1.34 -1.35
N THR A 56 -16.82 0.63 -1.28
CA THR A 56 -18.11 1.17 -0.80
C THR A 56 -18.06 1.45 0.70
N GLU A 57 -17.52 0.54 1.50
CA GLU A 57 -17.36 0.72 2.94
C GLU A 57 -16.39 1.86 3.26
N LEU A 58 -15.26 1.92 2.55
CA LEU A 58 -14.29 3.01 2.66
C LEU A 58 -14.91 4.36 2.27
N ALA A 59 -15.66 4.41 1.17
CA ALA A 59 -16.34 5.60 0.71
C ALA A 59 -17.30 6.15 1.78
N ALA A 60 -18.15 5.27 2.33
CA ALA A 60 -19.06 5.62 3.41
C ALA A 60 -18.33 6.07 4.68
N GLY A 61 -17.26 5.37 5.09
CA GLY A 61 -16.48 5.69 6.30
C GLY A 61 -15.73 7.02 6.22
N PHE A 62 -15.34 7.45 5.01
CA PHE A 62 -14.55 8.68 4.80
C PHE A 62 -15.33 9.85 4.19
N GLY A 63 -16.61 9.66 3.84
CA GLY A 63 -17.47 10.70 3.27
C GLY A 63 -17.06 11.12 1.86
N VAL A 64 -16.70 10.14 1.02
CA VAL A 64 -16.29 10.33 -0.38
C VAL A 64 -17.07 9.38 -1.29
N SER A 65 -17.03 9.59 -2.61
CA SER A 65 -17.61 8.62 -3.55
C SER A 65 -16.75 7.36 -3.67
N THR A 66 -17.36 6.23 -4.05
CA THR A 66 -16.65 4.97 -4.34
C THR A 66 -15.54 5.16 -5.36
N ALA A 67 -15.79 5.92 -6.43
CA ALA A 67 -14.77 6.26 -7.43
C ALA A 67 -13.59 7.06 -6.83
N THR A 68 -13.86 7.93 -5.85
CA THR A 68 -12.81 8.66 -5.14
C THR A 68 -12.00 7.76 -4.21
N ALA A 69 -12.66 6.84 -3.51
CA ALA A 69 -11.98 5.83 -2.68
C ALA A 69 -11.05 4.96 -3.54
N TRP A 70 -11.56 4.41 -4.65
CA TRP A 70 -10.78 3.65 -5.63
C TRP A 70 -9.56 4.44 -6.11
N ARG A 71 -9.76 5.68 -6.60
CA ARG A 71 -8.66 6.54 -7.08
C ARG A 71 -7.59 6.76 -6.01
N TYR A 72 -7.99 6.99 -4.75
CA TYR A 72 -7.03 7.22 -3.67
C TYR A 72 -6.23 5.96 -3.32
N VAL A 73 -6.88 4.79 -3.36
CA VAL A 73 -6.21 3.50 -3.16
C VAL A 73 -5.20 3.26 -4.27
N GLU A 74 -5.63 3.26 -5.54
CA GLU A 74 -4.76 3.00 -6.69
C GLU A 74 -3.54 3.94 -6.73
N GLU A 75 -3.76 5.24 -6.55
CA GLU A 75 -2.68 6.21 -6.56
C GLU A 75 -1.67 5.97 -5.43
N THR A 76 -2.16 5.72 -4.22
CA THR A 76 -1.27 5.56 -3.07
C THR A 76 -0.53 4.23 -3.15
N VAL A 77 -1.19 3.16 -3.61
CA VAL A 77 -0.55 1.87 -3.89
C VAL A 77 0.53 2.03 -4.96
N ALA A 78 0.26 2.73 -6.06
CA ALA A 78 1.27 3.01 -7.07
C ALA A 78 2.49 3.77 -6.50
N LEU A 79 2.26 4.76 -5.64
CA LEU A 79 3.34 5.51 -4.97
C LEU A 79 4.17 4.66 -4.01
N LEU A 80 3.56 3.70 -3.32
CA LEU A 80 4.26 2.77 -2.43
C LEU A 80 5.02 1.72 -3.25
N SER A 81 4.40 1.16 -4.29
CA SER A 81 5.01 0.21 -5.22
C SER A 81 6.23 0.80 -5.94
N ALA A 82 6.21 2.09 -6.27
CA ALA A 82 7.36 2.80 -6.85
C ALA A 82 8.54 2.93 -5.87
N ARG A 83 8.31 2.81 -4.56
CA ARG A 83 9.33 2.89 -3.50
C ARG A 83 9.78 1.53 -2.99
N SER A 84 9.00 0.49 -3.29
CA SER A 84 9.33 -0.88 -2.88
C SER A 84 10.53 -1.40 -3.68
N PRO A 85 11.48 -2.11 -3.04
CA PRO A 85 12.55 -2.77 -3.77
C PRO A 85 11.93 -3.73 -4.79
N LYS A 86 12.45 -3.70 -6.03
CA LYS A 86 12.05 -4.70 -7.04
C LYS A 86 12.47 -6.08 -6.58
N LEU A 87 11.76 -7.13 -7.03
CA LEU A 87 12.02 -8.52 -6.64
C LEU A 87 13.52 -8.88 -6.69
N GLY A 88 14.22 -8.54 -7.77
CA GLY A 88 15.66 -8.80 -7.88
C GLY A 88 16.52 -8.09 -6.84
N GLN A 89 16.17 -6.87 -6.42
CA GLN A 89 16.87 -6.15 -5.34
C GLN A 89 16.58 -6.80 -3.98
N ALA A 90 15.33 -7.21 -3.74
CA ALA A 90 14.92 -7.91 -2.53
C ALA A 90 15.64 -9.25 -2.39
N LEU A 91 15.68 -10.07 -3.45
CA LEU A 91 16.39 -11.35 -3.47
C LEU A 91 17.91 -11.18 -3.27
N ARG A 92 18.53 -10.18 -3.91
CA ARG A 92 19.96 -9.88 -3.70
C ARG A 92 20.25 -9.47 -2.27
N LYS A 93 19.38 -8.66 -1.66
CA LYS A 93 19.51 -8.28 -0.25
C LYS A 93 19.38 -9.50 0.64
N ALA A 94 18.35 -10.33 0.44
CA ALA A 94 18.14 -11.55 1.21
C ALA A 94 19.34 -12.49 1.16
N LYS A 95 19.94 -12.67 -0.03
CA LYS A 95 21.17 -13.46 -0.19
C LYS A 95 22.34 -12.86 0.60
N ARG A 96 22.56 -11.55 0.54
CA ARG A 96 23.62 -10.87 1.31
C ARG A 96 23.41 -10.97 2.81
N ASP A 97 22.16 -10.92 3.24
CA ASP A 97 21.77 -11.00 4.65
C ASP A 97 21.74 -12.46 5.17
N GLY A 98 22.06 -13.46 4.33
CA GLY A 98 22.06 -14.87 4.72
C GLY A 98 20.68 -15.47 4.97
N LEU A 99 19.61 -14.87 4.41
CA LEU A 99 18.25 -15.38 4.57
C LEU A 99 18.06 -16.65 3.72
N HIS A 100 17.90 -17.79 4.37
CA HIS A 100 17.72 -19.09 3.71
C HIS A 100 16.28 -19.31 3.20
N TYR A 101 15.30 -18.62 3.81
CA TYR A 101 13.88 -18.75 3.47
C TYR A 101 13.25 -17.36 3.35
N LEU A 102 12.46 -17.15 2.30
CA LEU A 102 11.76 -15.89 2.01
C LEU A 102 10.28 -16.17 1.79
N VAL A 103 9.44 -15.49 2.55
CA VAL A 103 8.00 -15.42 2.26
C VAL A 103 7.79 -14.21 1.35
N LEU A 104 7.47 -14.47 0.08
CA LEU A 104 7.08 -13.43 -0.86
C LEU A 104 5.56 -13.25 -0.76
N ASP A 105 5.13 -12.18 -0.09
CA ASP A 105 3.71 -11.84 0.02
C ASP A 105 3.23 -11.19 -1.29
N GLY A 106 2.59 -12.00 -2.13
CA GLY A 106 2.09 -11.63 -3.46
C GLY A 106 1.84 -12.86 -4.33
N THR A 107 1.00 -12.75 -5.36
CA THR A 107 0.70 -13.87 -6.25
C THR A 107 1.92 -14.23 -7.10
N LEU A 108 2.54 -15.37 -6.79
CA LEU A 108 3.54 -16.02 -7.63
C LEU A 108 2.85 -16.53 -8.90
N ILE A 109 3.15 -15.93 -10.05
CA ILE A 109 2.67 -16.44 -11.33
C ILE A 109 3.59 -17.58 -11.77
N ARG A 110 2.98 -18.72 -12.05
CA ARG A 110 3.64 -19.95 -12.47
C ARG A 110 4.41 -19.74 -13.78
N THR A 111 5.70 -20.11 -13.79
CA THR A 111 6.56 -20.20 -14.97
C THR A 111 7.18 -21.60 -15.02
N ASP A 112 7.52 -22.08 -16.21
CA ASP A 112 7.99 -23.44 -16.49
C ASP A 112 9.51 -23.64 -16.36
N ARG A 113 10.25 -22.59 -15.96
CA ARG A 113 11.73 -22.64 -15.88
C ARG A 113 12.33 -23.41 -14.70
N ILE A 114 11.54 -23.80 -13.70
CA ILE A 114 12.02 -24.69 -12.63
C ILE A 114 11.17 -25.96 -12.63
N ALA A 115 11.71 -27.02 -13.22
CA ALA A 115 11.25 -28.38 -12.96
C ALA A 115 11.71 -28.76 -11.54
N ALA A 116 10.79 -29.18 -10.69
CA ALA A 116 11.17 -29.86 -9.45
C ALA A 116 11.71 -31.25 -9.83
N ASP A 117 12.89 -31.60 -9.32
CA ASP A 117 13.42 -32.96 -9.49
C ASP A 117 12.42 -33.96 -8.90
N ARG A 118 12.09 -34.97 -9.72
CA ARG A 118 11.31 -36.13 -9.28
C ARG A 118 12.24 -37.13 -8.59
N PRO A 119 11.73 -37.92 -7.63
CA PRO A 119 12.54 -38.85 -6.85
C PRO A 119 13.26 -39.89 -7.73
#